data_AF-A0AAQ3QFZ1-F1
#
_entry.id   AF-A0AAQ3QFZ1-F1
#
_cell.length_a   1.000
_cell.length_b   1.000
_cell.length_c   1.000
_cell.angle_alpha   90.00
_cell.angle_beta   90.00
_cell.angle_gamma   90.00
#
_symmetry.space_group_name_H-M   'P 1'
#
loop_
_entity.id
_entity.type
_entity.pdbx_description
1 polymer ?
#
loop_
_entity_poly.entity_id
_entity_poly.type
_entity_poly.pdbx_seq_one_letter_code
_entity_poly.pdbx_strand_id
1 'polypeptide(L)'
;MERCLANCSCTAYASANISTAGGGSGCIIWTTDLTDVRLYQGGLGQDLFVRLAAVDLVLEEEAHERSHKRRAVVIISVAAVASIFLVAGGACGVWRRKKRQKGGNFDEEKEVKEMDLPLYDLGTIVDATGNFSPENKLGQGGFGPVYKGTLGEGKEIAVKRLSKTSAQGAEEFKNEAMLIAKLQHRNLVRLLGCCVQGGERMLIYEYLSNGSLDAFLFDETKSKLLDWPTRFNIIVGIARGLLYLHQDSRFRIIHRDMKAGNVLLDKDMKPKISDFGMARIFGGEESEVNTRRVVGT
;
A
#
# COMPACT_ATOMS: atom_id res chain seq x y z
N MET A 1 15.45 74.91 9.64
CA MET A 1 14.73 74.27 10.76
C MET A 1 14.26 75.27 11.81
N GLU A 2 15.15 75.87 12.62
CA GLU A 2 14.76 76.74 13.75
C GLU A 2 13.83 77.90 13.37
N ARG A 3 14.08 78.58 12.25
CA ARG A 3 13.21 79.67 11.76
C ARG A 3 11.80 79.24 11.35
N CYS A 4 11.65 78.02 10.84
CA CYS A 4 10.33 77.47 10.48
C CYS A 4 9.57 77.02 11.74
N LEU A 5 10.27 76.40 12.71
CA LEU A 5 9.67 76.02 13.99
C LEU A 5 9.17 77.23 14.79
N ALA A 6 9.87 78.36 14.71
CA ALA A 6 9.47 79.61 15.35
C ALA A 6 8.34 80.37 14.62
N ASN A 7 7.94 79.94 13.41
CA ASN A 7 6.93 80.61 12.60
C ASN A 7 5.69 79.72 12.45
N CYS A 8 4.58 80.10 13.10
CA CYS A 8 3.34 79.34 13.04
C CYS A 8 2.75 79.21 11.64
N SER A 9 3.07 80.13 10.73
CA SER A 9 2.63 80.09 9.33
C SER A 9 3.54 79.26 8.42
N CYS A 10 4.63 78.68 8.94
CA CYS A 10 5.48 77.80 8.15
C CYS A 10 4.79 76.44 7.89
N THR A 11 4.70 76.06 6.62
CA THR A 11 4.11 74.79 6.16
C THR A 11 5.19 73.76 5.84
N ALA A 12 6.32 74.18 5.26
CA ALA A 12 7.45 73.31 4.96
C ALA A 12 8.79 74.04 4.84
N TYR A 13 9.89 73.30 4.89
CA TYR A 13 11.22 73.83 4.58
C TYR A 13 12.10 72.80 3.86
N ALA A 14 13.09 73.29 3.11
CA ALA A 14 14.09 72.49 2.43
C ALA A 14 15.45 73.22 2.41
N SER A 15 16.54 72.50 2.20
CA SER A 15 17.86 73.10 2.02
C SER A 15 18.00 73.67 0.60
N ALA A 16 18.56 74.87 0.44
CA ALA A 16 18.97 75.42 -0.85
C ALA A 16 20.47 75.24 -1.03
N ASN A 17 20.87 74.38 -1.97
CA ASN A 17 22.27 74.23 -2.37
C ASN A 17 22.45 74.76 -3.80
N ILE A 18 23.23 75.83 -3.97
CA ILE A 18 23.51 76.43 -5.28
C ILE A 18 24.86 75.89 -5.77
N SER A 19 24.81 74.89 -6.65
CA SER A 19 26.00 74.18 -7.15
C SER A 19 26.69 74.90 -8.32
N THR A 20 27.19 76.11 -8.09
CA THR A 20 28.18 76.77 -8.96
C THR A 20 29.36 77.22 -8.11
N ALA A 21 30.59 76.93 -8.53
CA ALA A 21 31.82 77.13 -7.75
C ALA A 21 31.90 78.55 -7.15
N GLY A 22 31.64 78.66 -5.84
CA GLY A 22 31.54 79.93 -5.10
C GLY A 22 30.17 80.27 -4.50
N GLY A 23 29.13 79.42 -4.68
CA GLY A 23 27.78 79.65 -4.15
C GLY A 23 27.60 79.27 -2.67
N GLY A 24 26.91 80.12 -1.89
CA GLY A 24 26.60 79.86 -0.48
C GLY A 24 25.45 78.86 -0.24
N SER A 25 25.38 78.32 0.98
CA SER A 25 24.28 77.46 1.44
C SER A 25 23.11 78.28 2.00
N GLY A 26 21.87 77.93 1.64
CA GLY A 26 20.64 78.61 2.11
C GLY A 26 19.54 77.66 2.58
N CYS A 27 18.40 78.22 3.00
CA CYS A 27 17.19 77.49 3.35
C CYS A 27 16.00 78.11 2.62
N ILE A 28 15.12 77.27 2.08
CA ILE A 28 13.84 77.68 1.49
C ILE A 28 12.76 77.34 2.51
N ILE A 29 11.84 78.28 2.72
CA ILE A 29 10.71 78.14 3.64
C ILE A 29 9.45 78.45 2.85
N TRP A 30 8.45 77.58 2.98
CA TRP A 30 7.10 77.78 2.46
C TRP A 30 6.17 78.17 3.61
N THR A 31 5.30 79.16 3.35
CA THR A 31 4.30 79.65 4.31
C THR A 31 2.87 79.53 3.80
N THR A 32 2.69 78.87 2.66
CA THR A 32 1.40 78.63 2.01
C THR A 32 1.28 77.15 1.67
N ASP A 33 0.12 76.75 1.16
CA ASP A 33 -0.11 75.38 0.71
C ASP A 33 0.89 74.98 -0.37
N LEU A 34 1.37 73.74 -0.27
CA LEU A 34 2.28 73.14 -1.24
C LEU A 34 1.47 72.58 -2.41
N THR A 35 1.57 73.21 -3.57
CA THR A 35 0.95 72.74 -4.81
C THR A 35 2.01 72.20 -5.79
N ASP A 36 1.67 71.16 -6.55
CA ASP A 36 2.54 70.54 -7.58
C ASP A 36 3.85 69.93 -7.03
N VAL A 37 3.78 69.27 -5.86
CA VAL A 37 4.91 68.50 -5.30
C VAL A 37 5.11 67.21 -6.10
N ARG A 38 6.34 66.96 -6.55
CA ARG A 38 6.73 65.74 -7.28
C ARG A 38 7.77 64.94 -6.52
N LEU A 39 7.56 63.62 -6.47
CA LEU A 39 8.53 62.68 -5.90
C LEU A 39 9.48 62.20 -7.00
N TYR A 40 10.78 62.42 -6.79
CA TYR A 40 11.84 61.85 -7.61
C TYR A 40 12.34 60.56 -6.96
N GLN A 41 12.34 59.46 -7.71
CA GLN A 41 12.95 58.22 -7.25
C GLN A 41 14.47 58.27 -7.44
N GLY A 42 15.24 57.72 -6.49
CA GLY A 42 16.68 57.52 -6.63
C GLY A 42 17.59 58.58 -6.01
N GLY A 43 17.12 59.40 -5.06
CA GLY A 43 17.98 60.32 -4.29
C GLY A 43 18.54 61.51 -5.09
N LEU A 44 18.08 61.72 -6.31
CA LEU A 44 18.45 62.83 -7.20
C LEU A 44 17.73 64.15 -6.86
N GLY A 45 17.05 64.22 -5.71
CA GLY A 45 16.28 65.38 -5.23
C GLY A 45 16.73 65.86 -3.85
N GLN A 46 16.16 66.98 -3.40
CA GLN A 46 16.39 67.52 -2.06
C GLN A 46 15.25 67.13 -1.11
N ASP A 47 15.58 66.87 0.15
CA ASP A 47 14.60 66.52 1.18
C ASP A 47 13.71 67.73 1.52
N LEU A 48 12.39 67.51 1.46
CA LEU A 48 11.37 68.46 1.86
C LEU A 48 10.77 68.04 3.20
N PHE A 49 10.87 68.91 4.20
CA PHE A 49 10.30 68.68 5.52
C PHE A 49 8.99 69.44 5.65
N VAL A 50 7.87 68.72 5.81
CA VAL A 50 6.52 69.27 5.94
C VAL A 50 6.09 69.24 7.40
N ARG A 51 5.41 70.29 7.86
CA ARG A 51 4.86 70.36 9.21
C ARG A 51 3.55 69.57 9.27
N LEU A 52 3.51 68.51 10.07
CA LEU A 52 2.28 67.75 10.37
C LEU A 52 1.77 68.02 11.78
N ALA A 53 0.48 67.79 12.00
CA ALA A 53 -0.11 67.80 13.33
C ALA A 53 0.24 66.50 14.06
N ALA A 54 0.60 66.60 15.35
CA ALA A 54 0.95 65.43 16.16
C ALA A 54 -0.20 64.41 16.25
N VAL A 55 -1.45 64.87 16.13
CA VAL A 55 -2.63 64.00 16.14
C VAL A 55 -2.67 63.04 14.94
N ASP A 56 -2.13 63.42 13.79
CA ASP A 56 -2.15 62.57 12.59
C ASP A 56 -1.17 61.40 12.72
N LEU A 57 -0.03 61.60 13.41
CA LEU A 57 0.93 60.53 13.70
C LEU A 57 0.35 59.47 14.65
N VAL A 58 -0.38 59.91 15.69
CA VAL A 58 -1.01 59.01 16.66
C VAL A 58 -2.09 58.15 15.99
N LEU A 59 -2.86 58.71 15.06
CA LEU A 59 -3.88 57.98 14.32
C LEU A 59 -3.28 56.87 13.43
N GLU A 60 -2.12 57.10 12.82
CA GLU A 60 -1.43 56.07 12.03
C GLU A 60 -0.85 54.95 12.91
N GLU A 61 -0.25 55.28 14.06
CA GLU A 61 0.28 54.29 15.00
C GLU A 61 -0.84 53.37 15.55
N GLU A 62 -1.97 53.94 15.98
CA GLU A 62 -3.12 53.17 16.47
C GLU A 62 -3.73 52.27 15.39
N ALA A 63 -3.80 52.75 14.14
CA ALA A 63 -4.30 51.98 13.01
C ALA A 63 -3.39 50.78 12.68
N HIS A 64 -2.06 50.99 12.74
CA HIS A 64 -1.07 49.95 12.50
C HIS A 64 -1.14 48.85 13.57
N GLU A 65 -1.24 49.21 14.86
CA GLU A 65 -1.33 48.25 15.97
C GLU A 65 -2.60 47.38 15.86
N ARG A 66 -3.74 48.00 15.50
CA ARG A 66 -5.03 47.31 15.33
C ARG A 66 -5.01 46.32 14.16
N SER A 67 -4.32 46.67 13.07
CA SER A 67 -4.12 45.80 11.90
C SER A 67 -3.28 44.57 12.23
N HIS A 68 -2.17 44.75 12.97
CA HIS A 68 -1.28 43.66 13.36
C HIS A 68 -2.00 42.63 14.26
N LYS A 69 -2.76 43.09 15.26
CA LYS A 69 -3.56 42.22 16.14
C LYS A 69 -4.58 41.38 15.36
N ARG A 70 -5.29 41.99 14.38
CA ARG A 70 -6.25 41.27 13.53
C ARG A 70 -5.58 40.19 12.68
N ARG A 71 -4.44 40.47 12.06
CA ARG A 71 -3.69 39.49 11.27
C ARG A 71 -3.23 38.30 12.12
N ALA A 72 -2.71 38.56 13.33
CA ALA A 72 -2.28 37.51 14.25
C ALA A 72 -3.44 36.57 14.64
N VAL A 73 -4.62 37.11 14.97
CA VAL A 73 -5.80 36.31 15.33
C VAL A 73 -6.24 35.41 14.17
N VAL A 74 -6.27 35.94 12.93
CA VAL A 74 -6.63 35.14 11.76
C VAL A 74 -5.66 33.98 11.55
N ILE A 75 -4.34 34.23 11.61
CA ILE A 75 -3.33 33.18 11.42
C ILE A 75 -3.47 32.06 12.48
N ILE A 76 -3.64 32.43 13.76
CA ILE A 76 -3.79 31.47 14.85
C ILE A 76 -5.06 30.61 14.65
N SER A 77 -6.18 31.25 14.27
CA SER A 77 -7.45 30.54 14.05
C SER A 77 -7.37 29.54 12.90
N VAL A 78 -6.74 29.91 11.78
CA VAL A 78 -6.59 29.02 10.61
C VAL A 78 -5.65 27.85 10.95
N ALA A 79 -4.55 28.11 11.65
CA ALA A 79 -3.61 27.07 12.06
C ALA A 79 -4.26 26.04 13.01
N ALA A 80 -5.09 26.50 13.95
CA ALA A 80 -5.83 25.63 14.87
C ALA A 80 -6.84 24.73 14.14
N VAL A 81 -7.58 25.29 13.17
CA VAL A 81 -8.55 24.51 12.38
C VAL A 81 -7.84 23.49 11.49
N ALA A 82 -6.76 23.87 10.81
CA ALA A 82 -6.00 22.96 9.95
C ALA A 82 -5.39 21.79 10.74
N SER A 83 -4.88 22.05 11.95
CA SER A 83 -4.33 21.00 12.82
C SER A 83 -5.40 20.02 13.31
N ILE A 84 -6.62 20.49 13.63
CA ILE A 84 -7.75 19.61 13.97
C ILE A 84 -8.10 18.69 12.78
N PHE A 85 -8.17 19.22 11.55
CA PHE A 85 -8.46 18.40 10.37
C PHE A 85 -7.38 17.35 10.09
N LEU A 86 -6.10 17.69 10.28
CA LEU A 86 -5.00 16.73 10.14
C LEU A 86 -5.07 15.61 11.17
N VAL A 87 -5.35 15.95 12.43
CA VAL A 87 -5.49 14.95 13.51
C VAL A 87 -6.72 14.07 13.28
N ALA A 88 -7.87 14.66 12.93
CA ALA A 88 -9.09 13.93 12.63
C ALA A 88 -8.94 13.03 11.39
N GLY A 89 -8.29 13.53 10.33
CA GLY A 89 -7.99 12.77 9.12
C GLY A 89 -7.03 11.61 9.39
N GLY A 90 -5.96 11.86 10.15
CA GLY A 90 -5.00 10.85 10.60
C GLY A 90 -5.66 9.78 11.48
N ALA A 91 -6.43 10.20 12.48
CA ALA A 91 -7.17 9.30 13.36
C ALA A 91 -8.19 8.46 12.58
N CYS A 92 -8.98 9.08 11.69
CA CYS A 92 -9.93 8.37 10.83
C CYS A 92 -9.23 7.39 9.88
N GLY A 93 -8.08 7.76 9.32
CA GLY A 93 -7.24 6.89 8.49
C GLY A 93 -6.73 5.66 9.25
N VAL A 94 -6.22 5.86 10.47
CA VAL A 94 -5.77 4.77 11.35
C VAL A 94 -6.94 3.88 11.77
N TRP A 95 -8.08 4.47 12.12
CA TRP A 95 -9.28 3.73 12.52
C TRP A 95 -9.84 2.89 11.36
N ARG A 96 -9.90 3.46 10.15
CA ARG A 96 -10.32 2.73 8.94
C ARG A 96 -9.36 1.59 8.61
N ARG A 97 -8.05 1.78 8.72
CA ARG A 97 -7.06 0.71 8.52
C ARG A 97 -7.25 -0.42 9.53
N LYS A 98 -7.39 -0.09 10.82
CA LYS A 98 -7.56 -1.08 11.90
C LYS A 98 -8.88 -1.85 11.78
N LYS A 99 -9.97 -1.17 11.40
CA LYS A 99 -11.29 -1.79 11.16
C LYS A 99 -11.26 -2.72 9.94
N ARG A 100 -10.61 -2.31 8.84
CA ARG A 100 -10.50 -3.12 7.61
C ARG A 100 -9.68 -4.40 7.83
N GLN A 101 -8.63 -4.33 8.65
CA GLN A 101 -7.79 -5.49 8.99
C GLN A 101 -8.49 -6.47 9.94
N LYS A 102 -9.22 -5.96 10.96
CA LYS A 102 -10.00 -6.82 11.87
C LYS A 102 -11.25 -7.41 11.22
N GLY A 103 -11.96 -6.66 10.38
CA GLY A 103 -13.16 -7.13 9.68
C GLY A 103 -12.83 -8.27 8.70
N GLY A 104 -11.81 -8.08 7.85
CA GLY A 104 -11.42 -9.10 6.87
C GLY A 104 -11.01 -10.44 7.50
N ASN A 105 -10.27 -10.42 8.61
CA ASN A 105 -9.85 -11.66 9.27
C ASN A 105 -11.03 -12.42 9.90
N PHE A 106 -12.05 -11.72 10.40
CA PHE A 106 -13.22 -12.33 11.03
C PHE A 106 -14.20 -12.89 10.01
N ASP A 107 -14.34 -12.23 8.85
CA ASP A 107 -15.19 -12.70 7.75
C ASP A 107 -14.54 -13.90 7.03
N GLU A 108 -13.22 -13.89 6.80
CA GLU A 108 -12.49 -15.02 6.21
C GLU A 108 -12.56 -16.28 7.09
N GLU A 109 -12.39 -16.14 8.41
CA GLU A 109 -12.47 -17.28 9.33
C GLU A 109 -13.87 -17.89 9.39
N LYS A 110 -14.93 -17.08 9.23
CA LYS A 110 -16.31 -17.55 9.11
C LYS A 110 -16.55 -18.27 7.79
N GLU A 111 -16.12 -17.72 6.67
CA GLU A 111 -16.26 -18.37 5.36
C GLU A 111 -15.57 -19.74 5.35
N VAL A 112 -14.38 -19.87 5.94
CA VAL A 112 -13.68 -21.16 6.03
C VAL A 112 -14.42 -22.16 6.91
N LYS A 113 -15.01 -21.72 8.03
CA LYS A 113 -15.81 -22.61 8.91
C LYS A 113 -17.03 -23.18 8.19
N GLU A 114 -17.59 -22.47 7.21
CA GLU A 114 -18.69 -22.99 6.37
C GLU A 114 -18.23 -24.05 5.35
N MET A 115 -16.92 -24.21 5.12
CA MET A 115 -16.36 -25.17 4.14
C MET A 115 -16.04 -26.55 4.75
N ASP A 116 -16.38 -26.80 6.02
CA ASP A 116 -16.03 -28.01 6.79
C ASP A 116 -14.53 -28.35 6.77
N LEU A 117 -13.68 -27.34 6.55
CA LEU A 117 -12.24 -27.50 6.45
C LEU A 117 -11.59 -27.32 7.83
N PRO A 118 -10.71 -28.24 8.30
CA PRO A 118 -10.02 -28.08 9.58
C PRO A 118 -9.20 -26.78 9.65
N LEU A 119 -9.42 -26.03 10.73
CA LEU A 119 -8.66 -24.82 11.06
C LEU A 119 -7.57 -25.17 12.08
N TYR A 120 -6.33 -24.90 11.71
CA TYR A 120 -5.17 -25.02 12.60
C TYR A 120 -4.81 -23.65 13.18
N ASP A 121 -4.39 -23.63 14.44
CA ASP A 121 -3.83 -22.44 15.05
C ASP A 121 -2.40 -22.19 14.56
N LEU A 122 -1.99 -20.93 14.56
CA LEU A 122 -0.65 -20.53 14.12
C LEU A 122 0.45 -21.17 14.95
N GLY A 123 0.22 -21.37 16.26
CA GLY A 123 1.19 -22.01 17.17
C GLY A 123 1.51 -23.43 16.72
N THR A 124 0.48 -24.25 16.49
CA THR A 124 0.64 -25.61 15.96
C THR A 124 1.41 -25.66 14.65
N ILE A 125 1.14 -24.73 13.72
CA ILE A 125 1.85 -24.71 12.43
C ILE A 125 3.30 -24.23 12.57
N VAL A 126 3.55 -23.26 13.46
CA VAL A 126 4.90 -22.81 13.81
C VAL A 126 5.70 -23.97 14.39
N ASP A 127 5.14 -24.69 15.36
CA ASP A 127 5.81 -25.83 16.00
C ASP A 127 6.06 -26.96 15.00
N ALA A 128 5.04 -27.31 14.20
CA ALA A 128 5.14 -28.37 13.20
C ALA A 128 6.21 -28.12 12.13
N THR A 129 6.50 -26.85 11.82
CA THR A 129 7.47 -26.44 10.79
C THR A 129 8.83 -26.03 11.37
N GLY A 130 9.02 -26.12 12.69
CA GLY A 130 10.24 -25.65 13.35
C GLY A 130 10.43 -24.14 13.17
N ASN A 131 9.36 -23.37 13.39
CA ASN A 131 9.29 -21.92 13.17
C ASN A 131 9.64 -21.51 11.74
N PHE A 132 9.09 -22.22 10.75
CA PHE A 132 9.38 -22.01 9.32
C PHE A 132 10.87 -22.05 9.00
N SER A 133 11.60 -23.00 9.61
CA SER A 133 13.05 -23.17 9.40
C SER A 133 13.38 -23.28 7.91
N PRO A 134 14.46 -22.63 7.43
CA PRO A 134 14.94 -22.80 6.06
C PRO A 134 15.23 -24.26 5.69
N GLU A 135 15.62 -25.09 6.66
CA GLU A 135 15.88 -26.54 6.47
C GLU A 135 14.61 -27.30 6.08
N ASN A 136 13.45 -26.82 6.53
CA ASN A 136 12.16 -27.39 6.20
C ASN A 136 11.58 -26.80 4.90
N LYS A 137 12.26 -25.88 4.22
CA LYS A 137 11.73 -25.27 3.00
C LYS A 137 11.78 -26.26 1.84
N LEU A 138 10.60 -26.56 1.28
CA LEU A 138 10.45 -27.44 0.11
C LEU A 138 10.62 -26.68 -1.20
N GLY A 139 10.22 -25.41 -1.24
CA GLY A 139 10.29 -24.58 -2.43
C GLY A 139 9.67 -23.20 -2.22
N GLN A 140 9.72 -22.37 -3.26
CA GLN A 140 9.07 -21.07 -3.28
C GLN A 140 8.63 -20.74 -4.70
N GLY A 141 7.33 -20.52 -4.87
CA GLY A 141 6.75 -20.04 -6.13
C GLY A 141 6.28 -18.58 -6.01
N GLY A 142 5.57 -18.10 -7.03
CA GLY A 142 4.95 -16.76 -7.02
C GLY A 142 3.92 -16.55 -5.90
N PHE A 143 3.44 -17.65 -5.31
CA PHE A 143 2.41 -17.66 -4.28
C PHE A 143 2.97 -17.71 -2.85
N GLY A 144 4.29 -17.82 -2.70
CA GLY A 144 4.97 -17.86 -1.42
C GLY A 144 5.76 -19.15 -1.18
N PRO A 145 6.46 -19.22 -0.03
CA PRO A 145 7.24 -20.40 0.36
C PRO A 145 6.36 -21.56 0.81
N VAL A 146 6.84 -22.77 0.55
CA VAL A 146 6.25 -24.04 1.02
C VAL A 146 7.24 -24.71 1.96
N TYR A 147 6.75 -25.15 3.12
CA TYR A 147 7.54 -25.81 4.15
C TYR A 147 7.04 -27.23 4.42
N LYS A 148 7.95 -28.15 4.69
CA LYS A 148 7.65 -29.44 5.30
C LYS A 148 7.35 -29.20 6.78
N GLY A 149 6.38 -29.94 7.32
CA GLY A 149 6.13 -29.97 8.74
C GLY A 149 5.64 -31.34 9.18
N THR A 150 5.58 -31.53 10.50
CA THR A 150 5.05 -32.74 11.11
C THR A 150 4.04 -32.33 12.18
N LEU A 151 2.76 -32.67 11.97
CA LEU A 151 1.72 -32.47 12.97
C LEU A 151 1.84 -33.54 14.08
N GLY A 152 1.03 -33.39 15.14
CA GLY A 152 0.84 -34.44 16.13
C GLY A 152 0.56 -35.80 15.48
N GLU A 153 1.01 -36.87 16.14
CA GLU A 153 0.94 -38.26 15.64
C GLU A 153 1.88 -38.59 14.46
N GLY A 154 2.86 -37.71 14.16
CA GLY A 154 3.87 -37.99 13.13
C GLY A 154 3.38 -37.79 11.70
N LYS A 155 2.23 -37.13 11.53
CA LYS A 155 1.65 -36.88 10.21
C LYS A 155 2.43 -35.78 9.47
N GLU A 156 3.15 -36.17 8.42
CA GLU A 156 3.88 -35.25 7.55
C GLU A 156 2.92 -34.39 6.72
N ILE A 157 3.22 -33.09 6.64
CA ILE A 157 2.43 -32.09 5.94
C ILE A 157 3.31 -31.15 5.10
N ALA A 158 2.68 -30.53 4.10
CA ALA A 158 3.25 -29.40 3.37
C ALA A 158 2.44 -28.13 3.66
N VAL A 159 3.11 -27.08 4.15
CA VAL A 159 2.51 -25.81 4.54
C VAL A 159 2.88 -24.75 3.50
N LYS A 160 1.91 -24.36 2.69
CA LYS A 160 2.03 -23.24 1.74
C LYS A 160 1.66 -21.95 2.47
N ARG A 161 2.66 -21.11 2.76
CA ARG A 161 2.46 -19.81 3.43
C ARG A 161 2.28 -18.73 2.37
N LEU A 162 1.09 -18.17 2.29
CA LEU A 162 0.75 -17.18 1.27
C LEU A 162 1.27 -15.79 1.67
N SER A 163 1.62 -14.99 0.66
CA SER A 163 2.17 -13.66 0.89
C SER A 163 1.19 -12.72 1.62
N LYS A 164 1.69 -12.02 2.64
CA LYS A 164 0.92 -11.03 3.42
C LYS A 164 0.60 -9.75 2.67
N THR A 165 1.42 -9.39 1.67
CA THR A 165 1.47 -8.02 1.14
C THR A 165 0.69 -7.81 -0.15
N SER A 166 0.14 -8.87 -0.75
CA SER A 166 -0.60 -8.75 -2.02
C SER A 166 -2.08 -9.02 -1.84
N ALA A 167 -2.92 -8.17 -2.45
CA ALA A 167 -4.35 -8.45 -2.63
C ALA A 167 -4.56 -9.77 -3.39
N GLN A 168 -3.60 -10.11 -4.24
CA GLN A 168 -3.52 -11.38 -4.96
C GLN A 168 -3.46 -12.59 -4.02
N GLY A 169 -2.63 -12.58 -2.98
CA GLY A 169 -2.51 -13.72 -2.06
C GLY A 169 -3.79 -14.01 -1.26
N ALA A 170 -4.61 -12.98 -1.01
CA ALA A 170 -5.93 -13.14 -0.39
C ALA A 170 -6.94 -13.80 -1.34
N GLU A 171 -6.99 -13.35 -2.60
CA GLU A 171 -7.86 -13.93 -3.63
C GLU A 171 -7.47 -15.38 -3.93
N GLU A 172 -6.16 -15.67 -4.01
CA GLU A 172 -5.62 -17.00 -4.23
C GLU A 172 -5.89 -17.95 -3.06
N PHE A 173 -5.72 -17.47 -1.82
CA PHE A 173 -6.11 -18.24 -0.64
C PHE A 173 -7.58 -18.63 -0.72
N LYS A 174 -8.45 -17.66 -1.00
CA LYS A 174 -9.89 -17.88 -1.06
C LYS A 174 -10.25 -18.83 -2.19
N ASN A 175 -9.69 -18.66 -3.38
CA ASN A 175 -9.92 -19.55 -4.52
C ASN A 175 -9.45 -20.97 -4.18
N GLU A 176 -8.22 -21.12 -3.72
CA GLU A 176 -7.64 -22.43 -3.47
C GLU A 176 -8.37 -23.14 -2.33
N ALA A 177 -8.62 -22.47 -1.19
CA ALA A 177 -9.38 -23.02 -0.07
C ALA A 177 -10.81 -23.41 -0.48
N MET A 178 -11.54 -22.55 -1.20
CA MET A 178 -12.92 -22.84 -1.62
C MET A 178 -13.02 -23.99 -2.62
N LEU A 179 -12.07 -24.07 -3.55
CA LEU A 179 -12.09 -25.06 -4.61
C LEU A 179 -11.63 -26.41 -4.10
N ILE A 180 -10.41 -26.47 -3.56
CA ILE A 180 -9.78 -27.75 -3.27
C ILE A 180 -10.41 -28.44 -2.06
N ALA A 181 -11.00 -27.70 -1.11
CA ALA A 181 -11.73 -28.31 0.01
C ALA A 181 -12.89 -29.20 -0.48
N LYS A 182 -13.46 -28.90 -1.65
CA LYS A 182 -14.57 -29.65 -2.26
C LYS A 182 -14.11 -30.73 -3.24
N LEU A 183 -12.81 -30.83 -3.51
CA LEU A 183 -12.25 -31.77 -4.48
C LEU A 183 -11.59 -32.94 -3.76
N GLN A 184 -12.05 -34.14 -4.06
CA GLN A 184 -11.48 -35.37 -3.52
C GLN A 184 -11.29 -36.37 -4.65
N HIS A 185 -10.03 -36.55 -5.04
CA HIS A 185 -9.68 -37.50 -6.09
C HIS A 185 -8.26 -38.00 -5.91
N ARG A 186 -8.00 -39.27 -6.26
CA ARG A 186 -6.71 -39.94 -6.05
C ARG A 186 -5.53 -39.27 -6.78
N ASN A 187 -5.80 -38.55 -7.86
CA ASN A 187 -4.82 -37.83 -8.67
C ASN A 187 -4.86 -36.30 -8.45
N LEU A 188 -5.47 -35.84 -7.36
CA LEU A 188 -5.39 -34.44 -6.91
C LEU A 188 -4.72 -34.42 -5.53
N VAL A 189 -3.96 -33.37 -5.24
CA VAL A 189 -3.38 -33.17 -3.91
C VAL A 189 -4.49 -32.85 -2.92
N ARG A 190 -4.49 -33.53 -1.77
CA ARG A 190 -5.48 -33.31 -0.72
C ARG A 190 -5.08 -32.15 0.18
N LEU A 191 -5.97 -31.15 0.29
CA LEU A 191 -5.91 -30.16 1.35
C LEU A 191 -6.43 -30.78 2.65
N LEU A 192 -5.64 -30.64 3.70
CA LEU A 192 -5.93 -31.17 5.04
C LEU A 192 -6.55 -30.11 5.94
N GLY A 193 -6.24 -28.83 5.70
CA GLY A 193 -6.76 -27.72 6.47
C GLY A 193 -6.14 -26.40 6.06
N CYS A 194 -6.46 -25.35 6.80
CA CYS A 194 -5.83 -24.05 6.66
C CYS A 194 -5.61 -23.37 8.01
N CYS A 195 -4.81 -22.31 8.01
CA CYS A 195 -4.61 -21.43 9.16
C CYS A 195 -4.84 -19.98 8.71
N VAL A 196 -5.74 -19.28 9.42
CA VAL A 196 -6.07 -17.87 9.18
C VAL A 196 -6.01 -17.13 10.52
N GLN A 197 -4.83 -16.63 10.90
CA GLN A 197 -4.64 -15.99 12.20
C GLN A 197 -3.63 -14.84 12.12
N GLY A 198 -3.98 -13.68 12.69
CA GLY A 198 -3.05 -12.54 12.74
C GLY A 198 -2.63 -12.00 11.37
N GLY A 199 -3.44 -12.20 10.33
CA GLY A 199 -3.11 -11.87 8.94
C GLY A 199 -2.17 -12.87 8.26
N GLU A 200 -1.82 -13.99 8.90
CA GLU A 200 -1.23 -15.14 8.25
C GLU A 200 -2.32 -15.95 7.53
N ARG A 201 -2.04 -16.36 6.30
CA ARG A 201 -2.89 -17.28 5.53
C ARG A 201 -2.03 -18.44 5.07
N MET A 202 -2.39 -19.65 5.49
CA MET A 202 -1.63 -20.86 5.19
C MET A 202 -2.57 -21.98 4.77
N LEU A 203 -2.14 -22.76 3.79
CA LEU A 203 -2.82 -23.96 3.32
C LEU A 203 -1.97 -25.18 3.69
N ILE A 204 -2.58 -26.17 4.32
CA ILE A 204 -1.93 -27.37 4.82
C ILE A 204 -2.34 -28.54 3.93
N TYR A 205 -1.39 -29.12 3.22
CA TYR A 205 -1.60 -30.27 2.32
C TYR A 205 -0.95 -31.54 2.87
N GLU A 206 -1.35 -32.67 2.31
CA GLU A 206 -0.55 -33.90 2.43
C GLU A 206 0.87 -33.68 1.88
N TYR A 207 1.87 -34.21 2.58
CA TYR A 207 3.25 -34.21 2.07
C TYR A 207 3.44 -35.31 1.02
N LEU A 208 4.11 -34.97 -0.08
CA LEU A 208 4.41 -35.88 -1.18
C LEU A 208 5.93 -35.99 -1.32
N SER A 209 6.45 -37.16 -0.94
CA SER A 209 7.89 -37.38 -0.69
C SER A 209 8.77 -37.26 -1.93
N ASN A 210 8.22 -37.54 -3.12
CA ASN A 210 9.00 -37.47 -4.35
C ASN A 210 9.01 -36.04 -4.94
N GLY A 211 8.20 -35.11 -4.44
CA GLY A 211 8.18 -33.74 -4.94
C GLY A 211 7.57 -33.62 -6.34
N SER A 212 7.99 -32.62 -7.11
CA SER A 212 7.39 -32.27 -8.40
C SER A 212 7.96 -33.07 -9.58
N LEU A 213 7.13 -33.31 -10.60
CA LEU A 213 7.48 -34.10 -11.78
C LEU A 213 8.58 -33.42 -12.62
N ASP A 214 8.62 -32.10 -12.68
CA ASP A 214 9.67 -31.34 -13.38
C ASP A 214 11.07 -31.65 -12.83
N ALA A 215 11.20 -31.83 -11.51
CA ALA A 215 12.44 -32.20 -10.85
C ALA A 215 12.96 -33.59 -11.25
N PHE A 216 12.11 -34.46 -11.80
CA PHE A 216 12.54 -35.72 -12.42
C PHE A 216 12.78 -35.56 -13.92
N LEU A 217 11.92 -34.82 -14.62
CA LEU A 217 12.00 -34.70 -16.08
C LEU A 217 13.24 -33.96 -16.56
N PHE A 218 13.66 -32.92 -15.82
CA PHE A 218 14.75 -32.03 -16.23
C PHE A 218 16.07 -32.29 -15.50
N ASP A 219 16.12 -33.31 -14.64
CA ASP A 219 17.35 -33.77 -13.99
C ASP A 219 17.88 -35.02 -14.70
N GLU A 220 19.12 -34.98 -15.18
CA GLU A 220 19.73 -36.06 -15.97
C GLU A 220 19.83 -37.38 -15.20
N THR A 221 19.93 -37.34 -13.87
CA THR A 221 20.05 -38.52 -13.03
C THR A 221 18.67 -39.07 -12.68
N LYS A 222 17.76 -38.21 -12.21
CA LYS A 222 16.41 -38.60 -11.79
C LYS A 222 15.51 -38.98 -12.98
N SER A 223 15.74 -38.44 -14.17
CA SER A 223 14.96 -38.80 -15.37
C SER A 223 15.06 -40.28 -15.73
N LYS A 224 16.15 -40.94 -15.34
CA LYS A 224 16.37 -42.39 -15.50
C LYS A 224 15.50 -43.24 -14.58
N LEU A 225 14.98 -42.67 -13.48
CA LEU A 225 14.03 -43.34 -12.58
C LEU A 225 12.62 -43.39 -13.20
N LEU A 226 12.35 -42.59 -14.23
CA LEU A 226 11.11 -42.60 -14.98
C LEU A 226 11.24 -43.49 -16.21
N ASP A 227 11.09 -44.80 -16.01
CA ASP A 227 10.95 -45.73 -17.13
C ASP A 227 9.61 -45.51 -17.87
N TRP A 228 9.48 -46.08 -19.07
CA TRP A 228 8.29 -45.87 -19.90
C TRP A 228 6.98 -46.28 -19.21
N PRO A 229 6.89 -47.45 -18.54
CA PRO A 229 5.71 -47.81 -17.76
C PRO A 229 5.35 -46.77 -16.69
N THR A 230 6.32 -46.24 -15.94
CA THR A 230 6.08 -45.20 -14.94
C THR A 230 5.57 -43.92 -15.58
N ARG A 231 6.19 -43.47 -16.68
CA ARG A 231 5.73 -42.29 -17.44
C ARG A 231 4.30 -42.45 -17.94
N PHE A 232 3.96 -43.62 -18.48
CA PHE A 232 2.61 -43.90 -18.96
C PHE A 232 1.59 -43.84 -17.83
N ASN A 233 1.89 -44.45 -16.67
CA ASN A 233 1.04 -44.36 -15.48
C ASN A 233 0.86 -42.93 -14.97
N ILE A 234 1.92 -42.11 -15.04
CA ILE A 234 1.85 -40.68 -14.72
C ILE A 234 0.91 -39.94 -15.69
N ILE A 235 1.04 -40.16 -16.99
CA ILE A 235 0.17 -39.55 -18.02
C ILE A 235 -1.30 -39.92 -17.76
N VAL A 236 -1.58 -41.21 -17.54
CA VAL A 236 -2.93 -41.70 -17.26
C VAL A 236 -3.49 -41.08 -15.98
N GLY A 237 -2.67 -40.98 -14.92
CA GLY A 237 -3.09 -40.36 -13.66
C GLY A 237 -3.41 -38.87 -13.82
N ILE A 238 -2.59 -38.12 -14.57
CA ILE A 238 -2.87 -36.71 -14.88
C ILE A 238 -4.17 -36.59 -15.68
N ALA A 239 -4.35 -37.41 -16.72
CA ALA A 239 -5.56 -37.39 -17.53
C ALA A 239 -6.82 -37.68 -16.70
N ARG A 240 -6.76 -38.64 -15.77
CA ARG A 240 -7.85 -38.93 -14.83
C ARG A 240 -8.14 -37.75 -13.90
N GLY A 241 -7.11 -37.10 -13.36
CA GLY A 241 -7.27 -35.91 -12.54
C GLY A 241 -7.95 -34.76 -13.29
N LEU A 242 -7.55 -34.52 -14.54
CA LEU A 242 -8.15 -33.49 -15.39
C LEU A 242 -9.59 -33.83 -15.83
N LEU A 243 -9.85 -35.09 -16.19
CA LEU A 243 -11.20 -35.56 -16.50
C LEU A 243 -12.14 -35.31 -15.32
N TYR A 244 -11.69 -35.65 -14.11
CA TYR A 244 -12.45 -35.39 -12.90
C TYR A 244 -12.78 -33.90 -12.75
N LEU A 245 -11.80 -33.00 -12.89
CA LEU A 245 -12.03 -31.56 -12.78
C LEU A 245 -12.99 -31.01 -13.85
N HIS A 246 -12.96 -31.57 -15.06
CA HIS A 246 -13.71 -31.01 -16.19
C HIS A 246 -15.13 -31.58 -16.32
N GLN A 247 -15.35 -32.82 -15.90
CA GLN A 247 -16.58 -33.57 -16.18
C GLN A 247 -17.20 -34.23 -14.94
N ASP A 248 -16.41 -34.85 -14.07
CA ASP A 248 -16.95 -35.69 -12.98
C ASP A 248 -17.15 -34.93 -11.65
N SER A 249 -16.52 -33.77 -11.49
CA SER A 249 -16.73 -32.92 -10.32
C SER A 249 -18.07 -32.19 -10.39
N ARG A 250 -18.63 -31.85 -9.22
CA ARG A 250 -19.93 -31.14 -9.10
C ARG A 250 -20.00 -29.88 -9.96
N PHE A 251 -18.87 -29.21 -10.13
CA PHE A 251 -18.74 -28.08 -11.03
C PHE A 251 -17.59 -28.36 -12.00
N ARG A 252 -17.70 -27.84 -13.23
CA ARG A 252 -16.57 -27.83 -14.17
C ARG A 252 -15.52 -26.85 -13.66
N ILE A 253 -14.31 -27.32 -13.45
CA ILE A 253 -13.19 -26.54 -12.91
C ILE A 253 -12.06 -26.54 -13.93
N ILE A 254 -11.61 -25.36 -14.35
CA ILE A 254 -10.44 -25.22 -15.22
C ILE A 254 -9.25 -24.79 -14.36
N HIS A 255 -8.19 -25.59 -14.34
CA HIS A 255 -7.02 -25.38 -13.49
C HIS A 255 -6.20 -24.13 -13.88
N ARG A 256 -6.06 -23.85 -15.18
CA ARG A 256 -5.37 -22.68 -15.77
C ARG A 256 -3.85 -22.55 -15.54
N ASP A 257 -3.23 -23.45 -14.79
CA ASP A 257 -1.78 -23.46 -14.56
C ASP A 257 -1.25 -24.91 -14.58
N MET A 258 -1.67 -25.68 -15.58
CA MET A 258 -1.20 -27.06 -15.73
C MET A 258 0.21 -27.08 -16.31
N LYS A 259 1.16 -27.57 -15.51
CA LYS A 259 2.58 -27.74 -15.88
C LYS A 259 3.22 -28.85 -15.05
N ALA A 260 4.40 -29.33 -15.47
CA ALA A 260 5.11 -30.40 -14.77
C ALA A 260 5.45 -30.03 -13.31
N GLY A 261 5.77 -28.76 -13.01
CA GLY A 261 6.01 -28.29 -11.63
C GLY A 261 4.78 -28.36 -10.71
N ASN A 262 3.57 -28.41 -11.29
CA ASN A 262 2.31 -28.50 -10.54
C ASN A 262 1.77 -29.95 -10.47
N VAL A 263 2.54 -30.93 -10.95
CA VAL A 263 2.25 -32.35 -10.76
C VAL A 263 3.23 -32.90 -9.73
N LEU A 264 2.72 -33.25 -8.56
CA LEU A 264 3.51 -33.84 -7.48
C LEU A 264 3.42 -35.37 -7.52
N LEU A 265 4.45 -36.04 -7.02
CA LEU A 265 4.54 -37.50 -6.99
C LEU A 265 4.50 -38.01 -5.55
N ASP A 266 3.60 -38.94 -5.27
CA ASP A 266 3.59 -39.63 -3.99
C ASP A 266 4.72 -40.67 -3.89
N LYS A 267 4.82 -41.35 -2.75
CA LYS A 267 5.84 -42.38 -2.48
C LYS A 267 5.83 -43.55 -3.47
N ASP A 268 4.71 -43.80 -4.15
CA ASP A 268 4.55 -44.88 -5.15
C ASP A 268 4.73 -44.36 -6.59
N MET A 269 5.26 -43.14 -6.78
CA MET A 269 5.37 -42.45 -8.07
C MET A 269 4.03 -42.19 -8.77
N LYS A 270 2.92 -42.12 -8.02
CA LYS A 270 1.61 -41.75 -8.58
C LYS A 270 1.47 -40.23 -8.64
N PRO A 271 0.92 -39.69 -9.73
CA PRO A 271 0.78 -38.24 -9.91
C PRO A 271 -0.42 -37.69 -9.14
N LYS A 272 -0.22 -36.50 -8.58
CA LYS A 272 -1.24 -35.67 -7.96
C LYS A 272 -1.11 -34.23 -8.44
N ILE A 273 -2.18 -33.70 -9.05
CA ILE A 273 -2.25 -32.32 -9.52
C ILE A 273 -2.41 -31.38 -8.32
N SER A 274 -1.64 -30.31 -8.32
CA SER A 274 -1.51 -29.33 -7.23
C SER A 274 -1.61 -27.88 -7.74
N ASP A 275 -1.67 -26.92 -6.83
CA ASP A 275 -1.67 -25.48 -7.10
C ASP A 275 -2.91 -24.95 -7.82
N PHE A 276 -4.03 -24.92 -7.09
CA PHE A 276 -5.32 -24.46 -7.60
C PHE A 276 -5.55 -22.96 -7.44
N GLY A 277 -4.52 -22.18 -7.08
CA GLY A 277 -4.65 -20.74 -6.83
C GLY A 277 -5.25 -19.96 -8.00
N MET A 278 -5.02 -20.43 -9.24
CA MET A 278 -5.51 -19.83 -10.48
C MET A 278 -6.80 -20.47 -11.03
N ALA A 279 -7.26 -21.56 -10.42
CA ALA A 279 -8.38 -22.33 -10.93
C ALA A 279 -9.70 -21.55 -10.87
N ARG A 280 -10.62 -21.88 -11.78
CA ARG A 280 -11.93 -21.21 -11.93
C ARG A 280 -13.05 -22.23 -12.05
N ILE A 281 -14.17 -21.94 -11.39
CA ILE A 281 -15.43 -22.67 -11.57
C ILE A 281 -16.15 -22.10 -12.79
N PHE A 282 -16.67 -22.98 -13.64
CA PHE A 282 -17.60 -22.65 -14.71
C PHE A 282 -18.96 -23.24 -14.37
N GLY A 283 -20.00 -22.42 -14.41
CA GLY A 283 -21.38 -22.85 -14.18
C GLY A 283 -22.01 -23.38 -15.46
N GLY A 284 -22.60 -24.58 -15.42
CA GLY A 284 -23.51 -25.11 -16.46
C GLY A 284 -23.13 -24.79 -17.92
N GLU A 285 -23.85 -23.83 -18.51
CA GLU A 285 -23.76 -23.42 -19.92
C GLU A 285 -22.66 -22.37 -20.22
N GLU A 286 -21.96 -21.85 -19.20
CA GLU A 286 -20.85 -20.92 -19.43
C GLU A 286 -19.66 -21.66 -20.04
N SER A 287 -19.44 -21.47 -21.34
CA SER A 287 -18.25 -21.93 -22.05
C SER A 287 -17.09 -20.93 -22.01
N GLU A 288 -17.38 -19.67 -21.67
CA GLU A 288 -16.42 -18.56 -21.71
C GLU A 288 -16.53 -17.69 -20.46
N VAL A 289 -15.39 -17.33 -19.87
CA VAL A 289 -15.30 -16.39 -18.74
C VAL A 289 -14.25 -15.33 -19.07
N ASN A 290 -14.67 -14.06 -19.07
CA ASN A 290 -13.79 -12.94 -19.35
C ASN A 290 -12.95 -12.58 -18.11
N THR A 291 -11.63 -12.81 -18.18
CA THR A 291 -10.69 -12.40 -17.14
C THR A 291 -9.91 -11.16 -17.58
N ARG A 292 -9.91 -10.11 -16.75
CA ARG A 292 -9.06 -8.92 -16.97
C ARG A 292 -7.58 -9.17 -16.65
N ARG A 293 -7.25 -10.39 -16.19
CA ARG A 293 -5.94 -10.78 -15.71
C ARG A 293 -5.37 -11.91 -16.56
N VAL A 294 -4.27 -11.63 -17.25
CA VAL A 294 -3.42 -12.65 -17.88
C VAL A 294 -2.65 -13.35 -16.76
N VAL A 295 -2.72 -14.67 -16.71
CA VAL A 295 -2.04 -15.51 -15.70
C VAL A 295 -1.58 -16.80 -16.35
N GLY A 296 -0.48 -17.35 -15.84
CA GLY A 296 0.27 -18.47 -16.39
C GLY A 296 1.77 -18.19 -16.31
N THR A 297 2.59 -19.23 -16.25
CA THR A 297 4.06 -19.14 -16.29
C THR A 297 4.60 -19.70 -17.58
#